data_AF-A0A800ES94-F1
#
_entry.id   AF-A0A800ES94-F1
#
_cell.length_a   1.000
_cell.length_b   1.000
_cell.length_c   1.000
_cell.angle_alpha   90.00
_cell.angle_beta   90.00
_cell.angle_gamma   90.00
#
_symmetry.space_group_name_H-M   'P 1'
#
loop_
_entity.id
_entity.type
_entity.pdbx_description
1 polymer ?
#
loop_
_entity_poly.entity_id
_entity_poly.type
_entity_poly.pdbx_seq_one_letter_code
_entity_poly.pdbx_strand_id
1 'polypeptide(L)'
;MATPTDWLARRTPTAPDELKAWLTIAGGETEPERGDVTLPELLVEAGLVHLEEAVARPGRDREAAHELLAADALITYGCEAAGESLDVGRALGEILGRLRIGREGP
;
A
#
# COMPACT_ATOMS: atom_id res chain seq x y z
N MET A 1 9.03 12.52 9.09
CA MET A 1 8.42 11.88 7.89
C MET A 1 6.91 11.86 8.12
N ALA A 2 6.10 12.10 7.08
CA ALA A 2 4.65 12.00 7.20
C ALA A 2 4.23 10.52 7.30
N THR A 3 3.27 10.20 8.15
CA THR A 3 2.67 8.86 8.16
C THR A 3 1.79 8.65 6.92
N PRO A 4 1.52 7.38 6.52
CA PRO A 4 0.55 7.09 5.45
C PRO A 4 -0.81 7.74 5.69
N THR A 5 -1.31 7.70 6.92
CA THR A 5 -2.59 8.33 7.31
C THR A 5 -2.56 9.85 7.16
N ASP A 6 -1.49 10.51 7.61
CA ASP A 6 -1.34 11.98 7.46
C ASP A 6 -1.22 12.38 6.00
N TRP A 7 -0.58 11.56 5.17
CA TRP A 7 -0.42 11.84 3.75
C TRP A 7 -1.75 11.68 2.99
N LEU A 8 -2.49 10.61 3.25
CA LEU A 8 -3.82 10.37 2.65
C LEU A 8 -4.84 11.47 3.03
N ALA A 9 -4.78 11.97 4.26
CA ALA A 9 -5.66 13.04 4.74
C ALA A 9 -5.49 14.36 3.96
N ARG A 10 -4.35 14.56 3.26
CA ARG A 10 -4.08 15.76 2.46
C ARG A 10 -4.50 15.62 0.99
N ARG A 11 -4.98 14.44 0.55
CA ARG A 11 -5.36 14.21 -0.84
C ARG A 11 -6.62 14.98 -1.21
N THR A 12 -6.71 15.35 -2.49
CA THR A 12 -7.90 16.00 -3.09
C THR A 12 -8.29 15.23 -4.35
N PRO A 13 -9.45 14.54 -4.38
CA PRO A 13 -10.39 14.38 -3.27
C PRO A 13 -9.78 13.62 -2.08
N THR A 14 -10.33 13.85 -0.89
CA THR A 14 -9.88 13.16 0.32
C THR A 14 -10.08 11.66 0.16
N ALA A 15 -9.08 10.88 0.59
CA ALA A 15 -9.18 9.44 0.58
C ALA A 15 -10.35 8.97 1.48
N PRO A 16 -11.10 7.92 1.09
CA PRO A 16 -12.17 7.35 1.91
C PRO A 16 -11.67 6.93 3.29
N ASP A 17 -12.51 7.07 4.32
CA ASP A 17 -12.13 6.70 5.69
C ASP A 17 -11.88 5.18 5.83
N GLU A 18 -12.55 4.37 5.01
CA GLU A 18 -12.35 2.92 4.92
C GLU A 18 -10.90 2.56 4.56
N LEU A 19 -10.23 3.38 3.74
CA LEU A 19 -8.82 3.18 3.37
C LEU A 19 -7.88 3.34 4.57
N LYS A 20 -8.24 4.18 5.54
CA LYS A 20 -7.46 4.33 6.79
C LYS A 20 -7.57 3.10 7.67
N ALA A 21 -8.72 2.41 7.65
CA ALA A 21 -8.89 1.15 8.37
C ALA A 21 -8.02 0.04 7.75
N TRP A 22 -7.90 0.01 6.42
CA TRP A 22 -7.07 -0.94 5.69
C TRP A 22 -5.56 -0.80 5.98
N LEU A 23 -5.06 0.43 6.14
CA LEU A 23 -3.68 0.67 6.60
C LEU A 23 -3.36 0.04 7.97
N THR A 24 -4.36 -0.10 8.85
CA THR A 24 -4.18 -0.67 10.19
C THR A 24 -4.08 -2.20 10.16
N ILE A 25 -4.69 -2.85 9.15
CA ILE A 25 -4.75 -4.30 9.03
C ILE A 25 -3.40 -4.86 8.53
N ALA A 26 -2.71 -4.13 7.66
CA ALA A 26 -1.41 -4.53 7.14
C ALA A 26 -0.23 -4.23 8.08
N GLY A 27 -0.42 -3.34 9.04
CA GLY A 27 0.58 -2.96 10.03
C GLY A 27 0.02 -3.09 11.43
N GLY A 28 -0.05 -4.31 11.96
CA GLY A 28 -0.36 -4.49 13.38
C GLY A 28 0.66 -3.76 14.23
N GLU A 29 0.31 -2.58 14.76
CA GLU A 29 1.06 -1.73 15.71
C GLU A 29 2.60 -1.77 15.65
N THR A 30 3.19 -2.05 14.50
CA THR A 30 4.63 -2.19 14.37
C THR A 30 5.10 -0.84 13.89
N GLU A 31 5.46 0.02 14.85
CA GLU A 31 6.29 1.18 14.55
C GLU A 31 7.47 0.68 13.71
N PRO A 32 7.71 1.23 12.51
CA PRO A 32 8.81 0.77 11.68
C PRO A 32 10.10 0.89 12.48
N GLU A 33 10.82 -0.22 12.65
CA GLU A 33 12.16 -0.19 13.23
C GLU A 33 12.97 0.87 12.45
N ARG A 34 13.61 1.78 13.19
CA ARG A 34 14.28 2.96 12.64
C ARG A 34 15.27 2.57 11.53
N GLY A 35 14.87 2.79 10.28
CA GLY A 35 15.77 2.83 9.13
C GLY A 35 15.06 2.49 7.81
N ASP A 36 15.07 3.45 6.89
CA ASP A 36 14.90 3.28 5.44
C ASP A 36 13.55 2.94 4.80
N VAL A 37 12.45 2.68 5.52
CA VAL A 37 11.15 2.50 4.83
C VAL A 37 10.49 3.84 4.52
N THR A 38 10.33 4.15 3.24
CA THR A 38 9.71 5.38 2.73
C THR A 38 8.19 5.27 2.70
N LEU A 39 7.50 6.42 2.69
CA LEU A 39 6.03 6.48 2.59
C LEU A 39 5.47 5.70 1.37
N PRO A 40 6.03 5.83 0.15
CA PRO A 40 5.58 5.04 -0.99
C PRO A 40 5.66 3.54 -0.75
N GLU A 41 6.72 3.08 -0.08
CA GLU A 41 6.92 1.67 0.23
C GLU A 41 5.93 1.19 1.28
N LEU A 42 5.68 1.97 2.34
CA LEU A 42 4.66 1.64 3.34
C LEU A 42 3.27 1.42 2.73
N LEU A 43 2.89 2.27 1.76
CA LEU A 43 1.61 2.15 1.07
C LEU A 43 1.56 0.89 0.18
N VAL A 44 2.65 0.58 -0.53
CA VAL A 44 2.73 -0.61 -1.39
C VAL A 44 2.72 -1.89 -0.57
N GLU A 45 3.49 -1.97 0.51
CA GLU A 45 3.50 -3.12 1.41
C GLU A 45 2.10 -3.37 2.00
N ALA A 46 1.39 -2.31 2.41
CA ALA A 46 0.03 -2.44 2.87
C ALA A 46 -0.91 -3.01 1.78
N GLY A 47 -0.77 -2.52 0.54
CA GLY A 47 -1.54 -3.05 -0.59
C GLY A 47 -1.23 -4.51 -0.91
N LEU A 48 0.02 -4.95 -0.76
CA LEU A 48 0.43 -6.33 -0.99
C LEU A 48 -0.21 -7.29 0.03
N VAL A 49 -0.30 -6.92 1.31
CA VAL A 49 -1.00 -7.72 2.32
C VAL A 49 -2.46 -7.97 1.94
N HIS A 50 -3.17 -6.92 1.51
CA HIS A 50 -4.55 -7.05 1.04
C HIS A 50 -4.67 -7.90 -0.23
N LEU A 51 -3.69 -7.81 -1.13
CA LEU A 51 -3.66 -8.64 -2.34
C LEU A 51 -3.47 -10.12 -2.01
N GLU A 52 -2.60 -10.43 -1.05
CA GLU A 52 -2.40 -11.80 -0.55
C GLU A 52 -3.68 -12.37 0.05
N GLU A 53 -4.40 -11.62 0.90
CA GLU A 53 -5.69 -12.04 1.46
C GLU A 53 -6.76 -12.25 0.37
N ALA A 54 -6.83 -11.35 -0.63
CA ALA A 54 -7.75 -11.49 -1.76
C ALA A 54 -7.46 -12.77 -2.57
N VAL A 55 -6.18 -13.10 -2.78
CA VAL A 55 -5.74 -14.30 -3.52
C VAL A 55 -5.95 -15.57 -2.71
N ALA A 56 -5.77 -15.53 -1.39
CA ALA A 56 -5.98 -16.67 -0.49
C ALA A 56 -7.45 -17.12 -0.43
N ARG A 57 -8.41 -16.25 -0.78
CA ARG A 57 -9.85 -16.52 -0.75
C ARG A 57 -10.51 -16.35 -2.13
N PRO A 58 -10.15 -17.16 -3.14
CA PRO A 58 -10.66 -16.98 -4.50
C PRO A 58 -12.17 -17.32 -4.57
N GLY A 59 -13.00 -16.36 -4.99
CA GLY A 59 -14.45 -16.59 -5.15
C GLY A 59 -15.27 -15.33 -5.38
N ARG A 60 -16.60 -15.48 -5.52
CA ARG A 60 -17.57 -14.37 -5.54
C ARG A 60 -17.91 -13.88 -4.12
N ASP A 61 -16.90 -13.79 -3.28
CA ASP A 61 -17.05 -13.22 -1.96
C ASP A 61 -16.88 -11.70 -2.05
N ARG A 62 -17.78 -10.98 -1.39
CA ARG A 62 -17.70 -9.53 -1.31
C ARG A 62 -16.48 -9.09 -0.50
N GLU A 63 -16.04 -9.91 0.45
CA GLU A 63 -14.84 -9.64 1.26
C GLU A 63 -13.58 -9.65 0.38
N ALA A 64 -13.36 -10.71 -0.41
CA ALA A 64 -12.23 -10.78 -1.36
C ALA A 64 -12.24 -9.63 -2.39
N ALA A 65 -13.43 -9.17 -2.80
CA ALA A 65 -13.55 -8.01 -3.68
C ALA A 65 -13.14 -6.70 -2.98
N HIS A 66 -13.46 -6.53 -1.70
CA HIS A 66 -13.01 -5.37 -0.92
C HIS A 66 -11.49 -5.40 -0.70
N GLU A 67 -10.92 -6.56 -0.37
CA GLU A 67 -9.46 -6.75 -0.25
C GLU A 67 -8.73 -6.37 -1.55
N LEU A 68 -9.24 -6.81 -2.70
CA LEU A 68 -8.67 -6.45 -4.00
C LEU A 68 -8.72 -4.94 -4.28
N LEU A 69 -9.83 -4.27 -3.93
CA LEU A 69 -9.97 -2.82 -4.09
C LEU A 69 -9.06 -2.04 -3.13
N ALA A 70 -8.86 -2.56 -1.91
CA ALA A 70 -7.91 -2.00 -0.96
C ALA A 70 -6.48 -2.08 -1.51
N ALA A 71 -6.09 -3.24 -2.03
CA ALA A 71 -4.79 -3.45 -2.67
C ALA A 71 -4.56 -2.48 -3.85
N ASP A 72 -5.53 -2.38 -4.76
CA ASP A 72 -5.47 -1.48 -5.93
C ASP A 72 -5.28 -0.01 -5.51
N ALA A 73 -6.08 0.45 -4.55
CA ALA A 73 -5.99 1.82 -4.05
C ALA A 73 -4.64 2.10 -3.37
N LEU A 74 -4.18 1.21 -2.49
CA LEU A 74 -2.94 1.41 -1.73
C LEU A 74 -1.70 1.40 -2.62
N ILE A 75 -1.63 0.50 -3.61
CA ILE A 75 -0.55 0.46 -4.60
C ILE A 75 -0.58 1.73 -5.47
N THR A 76 -1.77 2.19 -5.85
CA THR A 76 -1.95 3.44 -6.60
C THR A 76 -1.42 4.64 -5.81
N TYR A 77 -1.78 4.74 -4.52
CA TYR A 77 -1.28 5.81 -3.66
C TYR A 77 0.21 5.71 -3.37
N GLY A 78 0.78 4.50 -3.30
CA GLY A 78 2.22 4.30 -3.24
C GLY A 78 2.92 4.90 -4.46
N CYS A 79 2.39 4.66 -5.66
CA CYS A 79 2.90 5.28 -6.88
C CYS A 79 2.75 6.81 -6.88
N GLU A 80 1.60 7.35 -6.42
CA GLU A 80 1.40 8.80 -6.32
C GLU A 80 2.39 9.43 -5.34
N ALA A 81 2.60 8.81 -4.17
CA ALA A 81 3.58 9.28 -3.19
C ALA A 81 5.02 9.24 -3.74
N ALA A 82 5.38 8.22 -4.55
CA ALA A 82 6.68 8.19 -5.23
C ALA A 82 6.83 9.31 -6.26
N GLY A 83 5.74 9.77 -6.86
CA GLY A 83 5.70 10.94 -7.73
C GLY A 83 6.07 12.25 -7.03
N GLU A 84 6.01 12.30 -5.70
CA GLU A 84 6.44 13.45 -4.89
C GLU A 84 7.93 13.39 -4.50
N SER A 85 8.67 12.35 -4.91
CA SER A 85 10.10 12.18 -4.64
C SER A 85 10.98 13.07 -5.54
N LEU A 86 12.18 13.40 -5.07
CA LEU A 86 13.21 14.10 -5.86
C LEU A 86 13.70 13.26 -7.05
N ASP A 87 13.76 11.93 -6.88
CA ASP A 87 14.09 10.97 -7.94
C ASP A 87 12.92 10.00 -8.12
N VAL A 88 11.95 10.44 -8.92
CA VAL A 88 10.73 9.68 -9.22
C VAL A 88 11.04 8.36 -9.89
N GLY A 89 12.03 8.34 -10.81
CA GLY A 89 12.41 7.14 -11.56
C GLY A 89 12.95 6.05 -10.64
N ARG A 90 13.83 6.43 -9.71
CA ARG A 90 14.33 5.52 -8.68
C ARG A 90 13.22 5.03 -7.75
N ALA A 91 12.39 5.93 -7.23
CA ALA A 91 11.33 5.59 -6.29
C ALA A 91 10.29 4.62 -6.91
N LEU A 92 9.88 4.86 -8.16
CA LEU A 92 9.00 3.93 -8.89
C LEU A 92 9.71 2.60 -9.20
N GLY A 93 11.01 2.62 -9.50
CA GLY A 93 11.80 1.40 -9.68
C GLY A 93 11.83 0.52 -8.42
N GLU A 94 11.99 1.13 -7.25
CA GLU A 94 11.96 0.45 -5.94
C GLU A 94 10.57 -0.13 -5.63
N ILE A 95 9.48 0.56 -6.01
CA ILE A 95 8.11 0.05 -5.92
C ILE A 95 7.90 -1.15 -6.85
N LEU A 96 8.28 -1.04 -8.12
CA LEU A 96 8.10 -2.10 -9.11
C LEU A 96 8.91 -3.36 -8.73
N GLY A 97 10.09 -3.18 -8.12
CA GLY A 97 10.88 -4.27 -7.56
C GLY A 97 10.08 -5.10 -6.55
N ARG A 98 9.40 -4.43 -5.61
CA ARG A 98 8.58 -5.09 -4.58
C ARG A 98 7.35 -5.79 -5.14
N LEU A 99 6.61 -5.13 -6.03
CA LEU A 99 5.46 -5.73 -6.72
C LEU A 99 5.84 -7.00 -7.51
N ARG A 100 7.09 -7.08 -7.99
CA ARG A 100 7.60 -8.25 -8.70
C ARG A 100 7.98 -9.39 -7.76
N ILE A 101 8.47 -9.09 -6.56
CA ILE A 101 8.85 -10.09 -5.54
C ILE A 101 7.61 -10.76 -4.94
N GLY A 102 6.49 -10.03 -4.79
CA GLY A 102 5.20 -10.61 -4.37
C GLY A 102 4.65 -11.71 -5.30
N ARG A 103 5.25 -11.93 -6.49
CA ARG A 103 4.94 -13.05 -7.39
C ARG A 103 5.78 -14.31 -7.15
N GLU A 104 6.79 -14.28 -6.30
CA GLU A 104 7.63 -15.43 -5.96
C GLU A 104 7.23 -16.04 -4.60
N GLY A 105 5.97 -16.49 -4.52
CA GLY A 105 5.55 -17.50 -3.54
C GLY A 105 5.60 -18.90 -4.18
N PRO A 106 5.86 -19.98 -3.40
CA PRO A 106 6.21 -21.32 -3.90
C PRO A 106 5.16 -22.00 -4.80
#